data_AF-A0A7J3NSW8-F1
#
_entry.id   AF-A0A7J3NSW8-F1
#
_cell.length_a   1.000
_cell.length_b   1.000
_cell.length_c   1.000
_cell.angle_alpha   90.00
_cell.angle_beta   90.00
_cell.angle_gamma   90.00
#
_symmetry.space_group_name_H-M   'P 1'
#
loop_
_entity.id
_entity.type
_entity.pdbx_description
1 polymer ?
#
loop_
_entity_poly.entity_id
_entity_poly.type
_entity_poly.pdbx_seq_one_letter_code
_entity_poly.pdbx_strand_id
1 'polypeptide(L)'
;MVPARSLDSFAAEYRFDKLDFLRMDIEGHEVHVFRGGLRTIERFKPILLIEVHKSLIGLKDTVDFLQSLKSLGYNVKYYIPRELDTPFIGSMKDVQEIDITQLIERLIEGLLPDCFHLLLANTRKDCLHIKQ
;
A
#
# COMPACT_ATOMS: atom_id res chain seq x y z
N MET A 1 21.00 13.23 -7.63
CA MET A 1 19.83 12.46 -8.09
C MET A 1 20.28 11.07 -8.45
N VAL A 2 19.56 10.04 -8.00
CA VAL A 2 19.83 8.63 -8.37
C VAL A 2 18.89 8.26 -9.52
N PRO A 3 19.37 7.58 -10.58
CA PRO A 3 18.51 7.08 -11.64
C PRO A 3 17.43 6.14 -11.09
N ALA A 4 16.19 6.30 -11.55
CA ALA A 4 15.06 5.44 -11.19
C ALA A 4 14.36 4.94 -12.46
N ARG A 5 13.70 3.78 -12.34
CA ARG A 5 12.84 3.21 -13.40
C ARG A 5 11.46 2.91 -12.84
N SER A 6 10.46 2.86 -13.72
CA SER A 6 9.10 2.51 -13.33
C SER A 6 8.96 1.01 -13.08
N LEU A 7 8.01 0.62 -12.23
CA LEU A 7 7.72 -0.80 -12.01
C LEU A 7 7.26 -1.49 -13.30
N ASP A 8 6.49 -0.79 -14.15
CA ASP A 8 6.05 -1.34 -15.43
C ASP A 8 7.22 -1.60 -16.39
N SER A 9 8.21 -0.71 -16.49
CA SER A 9 9.35 -0.95 -17.37
C SER A 9 10.21 -2.10 -16.85
N PHE A 10 10.37 -2.19 -15.53
CA PHE A 10 11.05 -3.30 -14.88
C PHE A 10 10.33 -4.64 -15.13
N ALA A 11 9.03 -4.72 -14.88
CA ALA A 11 8.26 -5.95 -15.08
C ALA A 11 8.26 -6.41 -16.54
N ALA A 12 8.25 -5.47 -17.50
CA ALA A 12 8.34 -5.77 -18.92
C ALA A 12 9.73 -6.28 -19.34
N GLU A 13 10.81 -5.63 -18.88
CA GLU A 13 12.20 -5.99 -19.16
C GLU A 13 12.48 -7.44 -18.73
N TYR A 14 12.08 -7.80 -17.51
CA TYR A 14 12.29 -9.13 -16.94
C TYR A 14 11.15 -10.10 -17.25
N ARG A 15 10.19 -9.70 -18.09
CA ARG A 15 9.06 -10.51 -18.55
C ARG A 15 8.34 -11.24 -17.42
N PHE A 16 7.93 -10.48 -16.39
CA PHE A 16 7.18 -11.06 -15.29
C PHE A 16 5.98 -11.85 -15.84
N ASP A 17 5.89 -13.09 -15.41
CA ASP A 17 4.79 -14.02 -15.63
C ASP A 17 3.88 -14.09 -14.39
N LYS A 18 4.42 -13.76 -13.21
CA LYS A 18 3.71 -13.72 -11.95
C LYS A 18 4.21 -12.60 -11.03
N LEU A 19 3.30 -12.02 -10.24
CA LEU A 19 3.62 -11.16 -9.10
C LEU A 19 2.54 -11.37 -8.01
N ASP A 20 2.92 -12.04 -6.93
CA ASP A 20 1.99 -12.36 -5.85
C ASP A 20 1.95 -11.29 -4.76
N PHE A 21 3.08 -10.65 -4.51
CA PHE A 21 3.28 -9.73 -3.40
C PHE A 21 4.21 -8.59 -3.82
N LEU A 22 3.87 -7.36 -3.43
CA LEU A 22 4.67 -6.17 -3.63
C LEU A 22 4.80 -5.43 -2.30
N ARG A 23 6.03 -5.32 -1.80
CA ARG A 23 6.36 -4.49 -0.64
C ARG A 23 6.89 -3.14 -1.10
N MET A 24 6.44 -2.06 -0.48
CA MET A 24 6.90 -0.69 -0.72
C MET A 24 7.19 -0.01 0.62
N ASP A 25 8.47 0.21 0.87
CA ASP A 25 9.02 1.04 1.94
C ASP A 25 10.15 1.83 1.28
N ILE A 26 9.80 3.01 0.78
CA ILE A 26 10.63 3.81 -0.13
C ILE A 26 10.57 5.30 0.18
N GLU A 27 10.30 5.63 1.44
CA GLU A 27 10.44 6.97 2.02
C GLU A 27 9.77 8.07 1.17
N GLY A 28 8.48 7.89 0.84
CA GLY A 28 7.66 8.90 0.15
C GLY A 28 7.52 8.70 -1.36
N HIS A 29 8.21 7.72 -1.95
CA HIS A 29 8.12 7.42 -3.38
C HIS A 29 6.99 6.44 -3.75
N GLU A 30 6.14 6.06 -2.80
CA GLU A 30 5.08 5.04 -2.95
C GLU A 30 4.11 5.43 -4.08
N VAL A 31 3.71 6.70 -4.13
CA VAL A 31 2.83 7.23 -5.18
C VAL A 31 3.49 7.14 -6.57
N HIS A 32 4.80 7.37 -6.66
CA HIS A 32 5.53 7.28 -7.93
C HIS A 32 5.65 5.84 -8.41
N VAL A 33 5.93 4.88 -7.51
CA VAL A 33 5.96 3.45 -7.86
C VAL A 33 4.58 2.96 -8.27
N PHE A 34 3.53 3.36 -7.54
CA PHE A 34 2.15 3.03 -7.91
C PHE A 34 1.80 3.57 -9.30
N ARG A 35 2.01 4.87 -9.57
CA ARG A 35 1.73 5.49 -10.88
C ARG A 35 2.56 4.83 -12.00
N GLY A 36 3.84 4.55 -11.74
CA GLY A 36 4.73 3.89 -12.70
C GLY A 36 4.54 2.38 -12.83
N GLY A 37 3.66 1.79 -12.02
CA GLY A 37 3.39 0.36 -11.94
C GLY A 37 1.94 -0.02 -12.23
N LEU A 38 1.10 0.92 -12.67
CA LEU A 38 -0.34 0.71 -12.82
C LEU A 38 -0.66 -0.52 -13.67
N ARG A 39 0.00 -0.70 -14.83
CA ARG A 39 -0.28 -1.86 -15.69
C ARG A 39 0.10 -3.17 -15.02
N THR A 40 1.22 -3.18 -14.30
CA THR A 40 1.72 -4.34 -13.56
C THR A 40 0.77 -4.70 -12.41
N ILE A 41 0.35 -3.70 -11.63
CA ILE A 41 -0.54 -3.86 -10.47
C ILE A 41 -1.93 -4.29 -10.92
N GLU A 42 -2.47 -3.73 -12.01
CA GLU A 42 -3.76 -4.14 -12.59
C GLU A 42 -3.72 -5.56 -13.17
N ARG A 43 -2.63 -5.93 -13.84
CA ARG A 43 -2.45 -7.26 -14.45
C ARG A 43 -2.36 -8.36 -13.38
N PHE A 44 -1.48 -8.19 -12.40
CA PHE A 44 -1.15 -9.25 -11.44
C PHE A 44 -1.92 -9.17 -10.13
N LYS A 45 -2.51 -8.03 -9.82
CA LYS A 45 -3.29 -7.76 -8.61
C LYS A 45 -2.59 -8.24 -7.32
N PRO A 46 -1.28 -7.98 -7.11
CA PRO A 46 -0.54 -8.56 -5.99
C PRO A 46 -1.11 -8.11 -4.64
N ILE A 47 -0.86 -8.87 -3.59
CA ILE A 47 -0.99 -8.35 -2.23
C ILE A 47 0.01 -7.20 -2.08
N LEU A 48 -0.43 -6.07 -1.54
CA LEU A 48 0.41 -4.90 -1.34
C LEU A 48 0.72 -4.73 0.14
N LEU A 49 1.99 -4.65 0.51
CA LEU A 49 2.42 -4.18 1.82
C LEU A 49 3.11 -2.83 1.64
N ILE A 50 2.48 -1.76 2.11
CA ILE A 50 2.91 -0.39 1.83
C ILE A 50 3.14 0.33 3.15
N GLU A 51 4.35 0.87 3.34
CA GLU A 51 4.63 1.85 4.38
C GLU A 51 4.37 3.25 3.81
N VAL A 52 3.28 3.88 4.26
CA VAL A 52 2.82 5.16 3.73
C VAL A 52 3.42 6.30 4.54
N HIS A 53 4.33 7.03 3.90
CA HIS A 53 4.99 8.21 4.47
C HIS A 53 4.18 9.50 4.19
N LYS A 54 3.03 9.69 4.87
CA LYS A 54 2.08 10.79 4.56
C LYS A 54 2.74 12.17 4.62
N SER A 55 3.73 12.36 5.50
CA SER A 55 4.43 13.63 5.69
C SER A 55 5.37 13.97 4.53
N LEU A 56 5.90 12.96 3.83
CA LEU A 56 6.75 13.13 2.66
C LEU A 56 5.92 13.25 1.37
N ILE A 57 4.83 12.48 1.28
CA ILE A 57 3.92 12.48 0.12
C ILE A 57 3.04 13.75 0.10
N GLY A 58 2.57 14.18 1.27
CA GLY A 58 1.56 15.22 1.43
C GLY A 58 0.12 14.66 1.45
N LEU A 59 -0.78 15.37 2.15
CA LEU A 59 -2.15 14.91 2.41
C LEU A 59 -2.94 14.63 1.12
N LYS A 60 -2.94 15.58 0.18
CA LYS A 60 -3.71 15.47 -1.06
C LYS A 60 -3.28 14.26 -1.89
N ASP A 61 -1.99 14.11 -2.14
CA ASP A 61 -1.47 12.99 -2.93
C ASP A 61 -1.66 11.65 -2.22
N THR A 62 -1.60 11.63 -0.88
CA THR A 62 -1.92 10.42 -0.10
C THR A 62 -3.39 10.02 -0.27
N VAL A 63 -4.32 10.98 -0.20
CA VAL A 63 -5.75 10.72 -0.43
C VAL A 63 -6.00 10.21 -1.86
N ASP A 64 -5.46 10.90 -2.86
CA ASP A 64 -5.62 10.51 -4.28
C ASP A 64 -5.06 9.12 -4.55
N PHE A 65 -3.93 8.77 -3.93
CA PHE A 65 -3.32 7.45 -4.00
C PHE A 65 -4.22 6.36 -3.40
N LEU A 66 -4.76 6.57 -2.19
CA LEU A 66 -5.67 5.63 -1.54
C LEU A 66 -6.99 5.46 -2.31
N GLN A 67 -7.54 6.56 -2.87
CA GLN A 67 -8.71 6.50 -3.74
C GLN A 67 -8.45 5.70 -5.02
N SER A 68 -7.25 5.83 -5.60
CA SER A 68 -6.85 5.06 -6.77
C SER A 68 -6.72 3.58 -6.46
N LEU A 69 -6.16 3.21 -5.30
CA LEU A 69 -6.13 1.81 -4.85
C LEU A 69 -7.54 1.24 -4.69
N LYS A 70 -8.45 2.02 -4.08
CA LYS A 70 -9.86 1.65 -3.93
C LYS A 70 -10.54 1.43 -5.27
N SER A 71 -10.34 2.31 -6.26
CA SER A 71 -10.96 2.19 -7.59
C SER A 71 -10.45 0.97 -8.37
N LEU A 72 -9.21 0.53 -8.11
CA LEU A 72 -8.65 -0.73 -8.62
C LEU A 72 -9.17 -1.98 -7.89
N GLY A 73 -10.02 -1.83 -6.87
CA GLY A 73 -10.65 -2.93 -6.14
C GLY A 73 -9.79 -3.52 -5.02
N TYR A 74 -8.79 -2.78 -4.53
CA TYR A 74 -8.05 -3.13 -3.32
C TYR A 74 -8.84 -2.78 -2.08
N ASN A 75 -8.77 -3.65 -1.08
CA ASN A 75 -9.25 -3.42 0.28
C ASN A 75 -8.09 -3.50 1.26
N VAL A 76 -8.10 -2.64 2.28
CA VAL A 76 -7.18 -2.75 3.40
C VAL A 76 -7.59 -3.95 4.25
N LYS A 77 -6.63 -4.83 4.50
CA LYS A 77 -6.75 -5.97 5.41
C LYS A 77 -6.22 -5.62 6.78
N TYR A 78 -5.06 -4.98 6.83
CA TYR A 78 -4.45 -4.56 8.07
C TYR A 78 -3.94 -3.13 7.95
N TYR A 79 -4.22 -2.34 8.97
CA TYR A 79 -3.62 -1.04 9.23
C TYR A 79 -2.79 -1.14 10.51
N ILE A 80 -1.54 -0.67 10.45
CA ILE A 80 -0.59 -0.72 11.55
C ILE A 80 0.08 0.66 11.70
N PRO A 81 -0.20 1.41 12.77
CA PRO A 81 0.52 2.65 13.08
C PRO A 81 2.03 2.40 13.26
N ARG A 82 2.91 3.18 12.60
CA ARG A 82 4.38 2.99 12.75
C ARG A 82 4.86 3.26 14.18
N GLU A 83 4.20 4.16 14.90
CA GLU A 83 4.53 4.47 16.32
C GLU A 83 4.45 3.24 17.23
N LEU A 84 3.75 2.18 16.80
CA LEU A 84 3.58 0.92 17.52
C LEU A 84 4.45 -0.21 16.96
N ASP A 85 5.26 0.02 15.93
CA ASP A 85 6.08 -0.99 15.23
C ASP A 85 7.41 -1.30 15.95
N THR A 86 7.54 -0.92 17.22
CA THR A 86 8.64 -1.38 18.06
C THR A 86 8.20 -2.64 18.82
N PRO A 87 9.00 -3.72 18.81
CA PRO A 87 8.62 -5.02 19.39
C PRO A 87 8.37 -5.01 20.90
N PHE A 88 8.62 -3.88 21.57
CA PHE A 88 8.36 -3.67 22.99
C PHE A 88 7.02 -2.94 23.27
N ILE A 89 6.35 -2.40 22.25
CA ILE A 89 5.15 -1.56 22.39
C ILE A 89 3.95 -2.16 21.64
N GLY A 90 4.15 -2.73 20.45
CA GLY A 90 3.08 -3.29 19.63
C GLY A 90 2.65 -4.70 20.02
N SER A 91 1.35 -4.98 19.85
CA SER A 91 0.72 -6.28 20.02
C SER A 91 -0.21 -6.58 18.84
N MET A 92 -0.70 -7.83 18.72
CA MET A 92 -1.71 -8.18 17.72
C MET A 92 -3.02 -7.36 17.84
N LYS A 93 -3.26 -6.68 18.97
CA LYS A 93 -4.43 -5.82 19.16
C LYS A 93 -4.32 -4.49 18.40
N ASP A 94 -3.12 -4.12 17.98
CA ASP A 94 -2.84 -2.88 17.27
C ASP A 94 -3.02 -3.03 15.75
N VAL A 95 -3.15 -4.28 15.29
CA VAL A 95 -3.50 -4.64 13.92
C VAL A 95 -5.00 -4.51 13.75
N GLN A 96 -5.43 -3.52 12.96
CA GLN A 96 -6.85 -3.23 12.75
C GLN A 96 -7.29 -3.60 11.32
N GLU A 97 -8.41 -4.31 11.20
CA GLU A 97 -9.16 -4.35 9.94
C GLU A 97 -9.92 -3.03 9.80
N ILE A 98 -9.63 -2.26 8.75
CA ILE A 98 -10.26 -0.96 8.50
C ILE A 98 -10.62 -0.83 7.02
N ASP A 99 -11.78 -0.27 6.72
CA ASP A 99 -12.15 0.03 5.34
C ASP A 99 -11.32 1.22 4.80
N ILE A 100 -11.02 1.22 3.49
CA ILE A 100 -10.26 2.33 2.89
C ILE A 100 -10.99 3.66 3.05
N THR A 101 -12.33 3.68 3.01
CA THR A 101 -13.12 4.90 3.22
C THR A 101 -12.90 5.46 4.62
N GLN A 102 -12.98 4.62 5.64
CA GLN A 102 -12.74 5.01 7.03
C GLN A 102 -11.28 5.47 7.24
N LEU A 103 -10.32 4.81 6.58
CA LEU A 103 -8.92 5.22 6.61
C LEU A 103 -8.74 6.63 6.00
N ILE A 104 -9.41 6.92 4.87
CA ILE A 104 -9.39 8.24 4.23
C ILE A 104 -10.01 9.31 5.14
N GLU A 105 -11.15 9.02 5.78
CA GLU A 105 -11.80 9.94 6.73
C GLU A 105 -10.87 10.29 7.89
N ARG A 106 -10.29 9.29 8.56
CA ARG A 106 -9.32 9.50 9.65
C ARG A 106 -8.08 10.28 9.20
N LEU A 107 -7.63 10.07 7.96
CA LEU A 107 -6.52 10.82 7.39
C LEU A 107 -6.85 12.30 7.24
N ILE A 108 -8.04 12.62 6.71
CA ILE A 108 -8.52 14.00 6.52
C ILE A 108 -8.71 14.71 7.86
N GLU A 109 -9.19 13.99 8.89
CA GLU A 109 -9.36 14.50 10.25
C GLU A 109 -8.04 14.65 11.02
N GLY A 110 -6.91 14.22 10.46
CA GLY A 110 -5.60 14.31 11.11
C GLY A 110 -5.38 13.29 12.22
N LEU A 111 -6.16 12.20 12.26
CA LEU A 111 -6.14 11.18 13.32
C LEU A 111 -5.17 10.02 13.06
N LEU A 112 -4.46 10.03 11.94
CA LEU A 112 -3.45 9.02 11.59
C LEU A 112 -2.03 9.56 11.87
N PRO A 113 -1.07 8.69 12.23
CA PRO A 113 0.33 9.04 12.40
C PRO A 113 0.99 9.43 11.06
N ASP A 114 2.19 10.00 11.14
CA ASP A 114 3.00 10.42 9.97
C ASP A 114 3.48 9.28 9.08
N CYS A 115 3.56 8.08 9.65
CA CYS A 115 3.85 6.89 8.90
C CYS A 115 3.03 5.70 9.43
N PHE A 116 2.54 4.86 8.52
CA PHE A 116 1.78 3.67 8.86
C PHE A 116 1.89 2.61 7.77
N HIS A 117 1.78 1.34 8.17
CA HIS A 117 1.75 0.21 7.26
C HIS A 117 0.32 -0.15 6.87
N LEU A 118 0.14 -0.54 5.61
CA LEU A 118 -1.07 -1.12 5.08
C LEU A 118 -0.76 -2.45 4.43
N LEU A 119 -1.50 -3.50 4.79
CA LEU A 119 -1.64 -4.69 3.96
C LEU A 119 -2.92 -4.57 3.16
N LEU A 120 -2.84 -4.60 1.83
CA LEU A 120 -3.98 -4.56 0.93
C LEU A 120 -4.09 -5.83 0.08
N ALA A 121 -5.32 -6.27 -0.15
CA ALA A 121 -5.63 -7.39 -1.05
C ALA A 121 -6.69 -6.98 -2.07
N ASN A 122 -6.55 -7.45 -3.31
CA ASN A 122 -7.51 -7.16 -4.37
C ASN A 122 -8.68 -8.15 -4.33
N THR A 123 -9.91 -7.62 -4.36
CA THR A 123 -11.15 -8.41 -4.32
C THR A 123 -11.36 -9.33 -5.53
N ARG A 124 -10.70 -9.05 -6.65
CA ARG A 124 -10.85 -9.78 -7.93
C ARG A 124 -9.67 -10.70 -8.23
N LYS A 125 -8.87 -11.05 -7.23
CA LYS A 125 -7.82 -12.06 -7.34
C LYS A 125 -8.32 -13.34 -6.67
N ASP A 126 -8.53 -14.37 -7.46
CA ASP A 126 -8.84 -15.72 -6.99
C ASP A 126 -7.61 -16.35 -6.34
N CYS A 127 -7.21 -15.85 -5.18
CA CYS A 127 -6.25 -16.50 -4.30
C CYS A 127 -6.21 -15.68 -3.00
N LEU A 128 -6.68 -16.28 -1.91
CA LEU A 128 -5.96 -16.34 -0.62
C LEU A 128 -6.67 -17.37 0.27
N HIS A 129 -6.27 -18.64 0.14
CA HIS A 129 -6.22 -19.52 1.31
C HIS A 129 -5.05 -19.07 2.18
N ILE A 130 -5.18 -17.94 2.88
CA ILE A 130 -4.40 -17.73 4.10
C ILE A 130 -5.15 -18.56 5.13
N LYS A 131 -4.77 -19.83 5.27
CA LYS A 131 -5.20 -20.58 6.46
C LYS A 131 -4.55 -19.88 7.66
N GLN A 132 -5.41 -19.43 8.57
CA GLN A 132 -5.06 -18.98 9.91
C GLN A 132 -4.21 -20.03 10.62
#